data_AF-A0A6P0SL20-F1
#
_entry.id   AF-A0A6P0SL20-F1
#
_cell.length_a   1.000
_cell.length_b   1.000
_cell.length_c   1.000
_cell.angle_alpha   90.00
_cell.angle_beta   90.00
_cell.angle_gamma   90.00
#
_symmetry.space_group_name_H-M   'P 1'
#
loop_
_entity.id
_entity.type
_entity.pdbx_description
1 polymer ?
#
loop_
_entity_poly.entity_id
_entity_poly.type
_entity_poly.pdbx_seq_one_letter_code
_entity_poly.pdbx_strand_id
1 'polypeptide(L)'
;MLRSGDADILNFLEQIQLARNVPIGLRCYRLRTMCMHFGRWLNLEPEAMRQLVFLCYCHGLGKISIPDQILFKTGPLTEKEWTKVKEYPEVSELICNQHPLLKEFAFLVRTHQERLNGTGYPDGLRGEKIPYIVQVFQLVNAADAIISKRLYRNRSDPPGIRPYWKQAVAEITKEIKVGARDPELCEKFFRFLELYYRGGG
;
A
#
# COMPACT_ATOMS: atom_id res chain seq x y z
N MET A 1 3.79 -11.36 -14.78
CA MET A 1 4.78 -12.18 -14.04
C MET A 1 6.12 -11.48 -14.15
N LEU A 2 7.03 -11.65 -13.18
CA LEU A 2 8.30 -10.91 -13.12
C LEU A 2 9.19 -11.22 -14.34
N ARG A 3 9.86 -10.18 -14.86
CA ARG A 3 10.82 -10.24 -15.96
C ARG A 3 12.23 -10.49 -15.41
N SER A 4 13.16 -10.84 -16.30
CA SER A 4 14.58 -10.94 -15.95
C SER A 4 15.08 -9.62 -15.32
N GLY A 5 15.84 -9.73 -14.23
CA GLY A 5 16.34 -8.58 -13.46
C GLY A 5 15.36 -7.96 -12.46
N ASP A 6 14.05 -8.26 -12.55
CA ASP A 6 13.07 -7.72 -11.58
C ASP A 6 13.35 -8.24 -10.16
N ALA A 7 13.74 -9.51 -10.00
CA ALA A 7 13.99 -10.08 -8.68
C ALA A 7 15.15 -9.39 -7.95
N ASP A 8 16.25 -9.11 -8.65
CA ASP A 8 17.44 -8.49 -8.08
C ASP A 8 17.16 -7.06 -7.60
N ILE A 9 16.46 -6.27 -8.43
CA ILE A 9 16.10 -4.90 -8.05
C ILE A 9 15.10 -4.89 -6.89
N LEU A 10 14.11 -5.78 -6.88
CA LEU A 10 13.13 -5.85 -5.79
C LEU A 10 13.81 -6.25 -4.46
N ASN A 11 14.73 -7.20 -4.50
CA ASN A 11 15.54 -7.58 -3.33
C ASN A 11 16.38 -6.41 -2.83
N PHE A 12 17.03 -5.67 -3.73
CA PHE A 12 17.80 -4.48 -3.37
C PHE A 12 16.93 -3.39 -2.71
N LEU A 13 15.76 -3.09 -3.28
CA LEU A 13 14.80 -2.13 -2.71
C LEU A 13 14.26 -2.57 -1.34
N GLU A 14 14.11 -3.87 -1.13
CA GLU A 14 13.74 -4.43 0.17
C GLU A 14 14.82 -4.15 1.22
N GLN A 15 16.10 -4.37 0.88
CA GLN A 15 17.22 -4.11 1.79
C GLN A 15 17.31 -2.64 2.20
N ILE A 16 17.08 -1.71 1.27
CA ILE A 16 17.05 -0.27 1.58
C ILE A 16 15.96 0.03 2.64
N GLN A 17 14.77 -0.55 2.49
CA GLN A 17 13.67 -0.30 3.42
C GLN A 17 13.87 -0.99 4.76
N LEU A 18 14.44 -2.21 4.77
CA LEU A 18 14.85 -2.92 5.99
C LEU A 18 15.88 -2.11 6.78
N ALA A 19 16.89 -1.55 6.10
CA ALA A 19 17.92 -0.73 6.72
C ALA A 19 17.36 0.55 7.35
N ARG A 20 16.31 1.14 6.76
CA ARG A 20 15.62 2.30 7.33
C ARG A 20 14.84 1.92 8.59
N ASN A 21 14.06 0.84 8.55
CA ASN A 21 13.27 0.34 9.66
C ASN A 21 12.78 -1.08 9.37
N VAL A 22 13.12 -2.05 10.23
CA VAL A 22 12.76 -3.47 10.03
C VAL A 22 11.25 -3.68 9.80
N PRO A 23 10.32 -3.14 10.63
CA PRO A 23 8.89 -3.17 10.34
C PRO A 23 8.48 -2.63 8.96
N ILE A 24 9.16 -1.60 8.43
CA ILE A 24 8.89 -1.06 7.09
C ILE A 24 9.33 -2.04 6.02
N GLY A 25 10.53 -2.63 6.10
CA GLY A 25 10.98 -3.63 5.12
C GLY A 25 10.11 -4.90 5.13
N LEU A 26 9.78 -5.44 6.31
CA LEU A 26 8.87 -6.59 6.44
C LEU A 26 7.47 -6.33 5.87
N ARG A 27 7.06 -5.06 5.79
CA ARG A 27 5.78 -4.67 5.18
C ARG A 27 5.77 -4.92 3.67
N CYS A 28 6.88 -4.73 2.97
CA CYS A 28 6.96 -4.98 1.52
C CYS A 28 6.65 -6.44 1.20
N TYR A 29 7.18 -7.38 1.99
CA TYR A 29 6.88 -8.80 1.84
C TYR A 29 5.40 -9.12 2.06
N ARG A 30 4.80 -8.62 3.16
CA ARG A 30 3.37 -8.85 3.45
C ARG A 30 2.47 -8.26 2.37
N LEU A 31 2.76 -7.04 1.93
CA LEU A 31 2.04 -6.37 0.85
C LEU A 31 2.14 -7.15 -0.44
N ARG A 32 3.34 -7.54 -0.86
CA ARG A 32 3.56 -8.35 -2.07
C ARG A 32 2.72 -9.62 -2.03
N THR A 33 2.78 -10.37 -0.93
CA THR A 33 2.03 -11.62 -0.80
C THR A 33 0.53 -11.39 -0.95
N MET A 34 -0.06 -10.47 -0.19
CA MET A 34 -1.50 -10.21 -0.26
C MET A 34 -1.93 -9.61 -1.61
N CYS A 35 -1.11 -8.72 -2.19
CA CYS A 35 -1.30 -8.21 -3.55
C CYS A 35 -1.31 -9.32 -4.60
N MET A 36 -0.38 -10.28 -4.54
CA MET A 36 -0.33 -11.40 -5.46
C MET A 36 -1.57 -12.30 -5.33
N HIS A 37 -2.04 -12.57 -4.10
CA HIS A 37 -3.27 -13.33 -3.89
C HIS A 37 -4.50 -12.59 -4.39
N PHE A 38 -4.65 -11.31 -4.05
CA PHE A 38 -5.80 -10.52 -4.50
C PHE A 38 -5.78 -10.29 -6.01
N GLY A 39 -4.63 -10.00 -6.59
CA GLY A 39 -4.47 -9.85 -8.04
C GLY A 39 -4.80 -11.12 -8.81
N ARG A 40 -4.45 -12.31 -8.28
CA ARG A 40 -4.86 -13.60 -8.87
C ARG A 40 -6.35 -13.82 -8.77
N TRP A 41 -6.94 -13.50 -7.62
CA TRP A 41 -8.39 -13.57 -7.42
C TRP A 41 -9.16 -12.66 -8.40
N LEU A 42 -8.60 -11.49 -8.72
CA LEU A 42 -9.11 -10.57 -9.73
C LEU A 42 -8.80 -10.98 -11.19
N ASN A 43 -8.07 -12.08 -11.42
CA ASN A 43 -7.56 -12.48 -12.72
C ASN A 43 -6.77 -11.37 -13.44
N LEU A 44 -5.90 -10.67 -12.72
CA LEU A 44 -5.07 -9.63 -13.32
C LEU A 44 -4.07 -10.21 -14.32
N GLU A 45 -3.96 -9.55 -15.47
CA GLU A 45 -2.96 -9.86 -16.48
C GLU A 45 -1.53 -9.78 -15.94
N PRO A 46 -0.57 -10.50 -16.56
CA PRO A 46 0.82 -10.55 -16.13
C PRO A 46 1.47 -9.17 -15.89
N GLU A 47 1.14 -8.18 -16.72
CA GLU A 47 1.69 -6.83 -16.59
C GLU A 47 1.11 -6.05 -15.41
N ALA A 48 -0.21 -6.11 -15.22
CA ALA A 48 -0.87 -5.49 -14.07
C ALA A 48 -0.36 -6.13 -12.76
N MET A 49 -0.15 -7.45 -12.74
CA MET A 49 0.46 -8.12 -11.61
C MET A 49 1.88 -7.61 -11.33
N ARG A 50 2.69 -7.38 -12.38
CA ARG A 50 4.04 -6.84 -12.25
C ARG A 50 4.02 -5.43 -11.66
N GLN A 51 3.17 -4.54 -12.19
CA GLN A 51 2.95 -3.20 -11.64
C GLN A 51 2.58 -3.23 -10.15
N LEU A 52 1.68 -4.13 -9.75
CA LEU A 52 1.26 -4.28 -8.37
C LEU A 52 2.41 -4.72 -7.45
N VAL A 53 3.26 -5.64 -7.90
CA VAL A 53 4.45 -6.05 -7.16
C VAL A 53 5.41 -4.87 -7.00
N PHE A 54 5.74 -4.15 -8.06
CA PHE A 54 6.65 -3.00 -7.96
C PHE A 54 6.13 -1.89 -7.05
N LEU A 55 4.82 -1.62 -7.06
CA LEU A 55 4.19 -0.71 -6.09
C LEU A 55 4.47 -1.11 -4.64
N CYS A 56 4.45 -2.41 -4.30
CA CYS A 56 4.71 -2.88 -2.94
C CYS A 56 6.10 -2.49 -2.42
N TYR A 57 7.09 -2.42 -3.30
CA TYR A 57 8.47 -2.07 -2.96
C TYR A 57 8.77 -0.58 -3.16
N CYS A 58 8.15 0.08 -4.14
CA CYS A 58 8.52 1.44 -4.51
C CYS A 58 7.70 2.52 -3.80
N HIS A 59 6.46 2.24 -3.39
CA HIS A 59 5.54 3.26 -2.87
C HIS A 59 6.13 4.08 -1.71
N GLY A 60 6.92 3.43 -0.85
CA GLY A 60 7.47 4.01 0.36
C GLY A 60 8.90 4.56 0.26
N LEU A 61 9.59 4.49 -0.89
CA LEU A 61 11.01 4.86 -0.99
C LEU A 61 11.28 6.30 -0.57
N GLY A 62 10.41 7.22 -0.98
CA GLY A 62 10.50 8.63 -0.66
C GLY A 62 10.37 8.95 0.83
N LYS A 63 9.93 8.00 1.67
CA LYS A 63 9.93 8.20 3.13
C LYS A 63 11.33 8.42 3.71
N ILE A 64 12.38 8.16 2.94
CA ILE A 64 13.76 8.54 3.27
C ILE A 64 13.92 10.05 3.51
N SER A 65 13.10 10.90 2.86
CA SER A 65 13.14 12.35 3.04
C SER A 65 12.40 12.85 4.28
N ILE A 66 11.65 11.98 4.97
CA ILE A 66 10.89 12.33 6.16
C ILE A 66 11.80 12.17 7.40
N PRO A 67 11.99 13.23 8.21
CA PRO A 67 12.72 13.15 9.47
C PRO A 67 12.16 12.10 10.42
N ASP A 68 13.02 11.39 11.15
CA ASP A 68 12.67 10.29 12.06
C ASP A 68 11.65 10.72 13.13
N GLN A 69 11.82 11.92 13.67
CA GLN A 69 10.90 12.51 14.67
C GLN A 69 9.46 12.69 14.14
N ILE A 70 9.30 12.79 12.81
CA ILE A 70 8.01 12.87 12.14
C ILE A 70 7.53 11.46 11.78
N LEU A 71 8.38 10.66 11.11
CA LEU A 71 8.03 9.34 10.59
C LEU A 71 7.65 8.34 11.70
N PHE A 72 8.33 8.41 12.85
CA PHE A 72 8.14 7.48 13.97
C PHE A 72 7.36 8.09 15.14
N LYS A 73 6.72 9.25 14.94
CA LYS A 73 5.89 9.89 15.96
C LYS A 73 4.72 8.98 16.35
N THR A 74 4.53 8.78 17.65
CA THR A 74 3.43 7.95 18.19
C THR A 74 2.14 8.73 18.44
N GLY A 75 2.23 10.06 18.52
CA GLY A 75 1.12 10.99 18.67
C GLY A 75 0.63 11.58 17.34
N PRO A 76 -0.34 12.52 17.38
CA PRO A 76 -0.81 13.20 16.19
C PRO A 76 0.30 14.05 15.55
N LEU A 77 0.29 14.10 14.22
CA LEU A 77 1.12 15.02 13.45
C LEU A 77 0.45 16.40 13.41
N THR A 78 1.25 17.44 13.54
CA THR A 78 0.87 18.83 13.26
C THR A 78 0.66 19.03 11.76
N GLU A 79 0.04 20.14 11.37
CA GLU A 79 -0.17 20.47 9.95
C GLU A 79 1.16 20.56 9.17
N LYS A 80 2.19 21.19 9.76
CA LYS A 80 3.53 21.28 9.16
C LYS A 80 4.18 19.91 8.97
N GLU A 81 4.04 19.03 9.96
CA GLU A 81 4.53 17.65 9.87
C GLU A 81 3.77 16.87 8.81
N TRP A 82 2.45 17.07 8.69
CA TRP A 82 1.63 16.49 7.64
C TRP A 82 2.04 16.95 6.25
N THR A 83 2.35 18.23 6.05
CA THR A 83 2.90 18.73 4.77
C THR A 83 4.15 17.95 4.39
N LYS A 84 5.07 17.74 5.33
CA LYS A 84 6.29 16.97 5.08
C LYS A 84 6.02 15.51 4.72
N VAL A 85 5.04 14.88 5.35
CA VAL A 85 4.62 13.54 4.98
C VAL A 85 4.02 13.53 3.57
N LYS A 86 3.22 14.52 3.17
CA LYS A 86 2.58 14.53 1.85
C LYS A 86 3.56 14.62 0.67
N GLU A 87 4.80 15.04 0.90
CA GLU A 87 5.86 15.12 -0.12
C GLU A 87 6.42 13.75 -0.54
N TYR A 88 6.32 12.71 0.30
CA TYR A 88 7.06 11.46 0.03
C TYR A 88 6.68 10.74 -1.27
N PRO A 89 5.42 10.77 -1.76
CA PRO A 89 5.10 10.14 -3.04
C PRO A 89 5.87 10.78 -4.21
N GLU A 90 6.10 12.10 -4.18
CA GLU A 90 6.89 12.81 -5.18
C GLU A 90 8.37 12.42 -5.09
N VAL A 91 8.89 12.26 -3.87
CA VAL A 91 10.26 11.78 -3.67
C VAL A 91 10.39 10.32 -4.10
N SER A 92 9.39 9.46 -3.86
CA SER A 92 9.39 8.07 -4.34
C SER A 92 9.43 8.03 -5.87
N GLU A 93 8.64 8.87 -6.53
CA GLU A 93 8.66 9.02 -7.99
C GLU A 93 10.04 9.49 -8.50
N LEU A 94 10.62 10.51 -7.86
CA LEU A 94 11.95 11.02 -8.19
C LEU A 94 13.00 9.90 -8.14
N ILE A 95 12.97 9.06 -7.10
CA ILE A 95 13.86 7.91 -6.94
C ILE A 95 13.63 6.88 -8.05
N CYS A 96 12.37 6.53 -8.34
CA CYS A 96 12.04 5.60 -9.43
C CYS A 96 12.54 6.10 -10.79
N ASN A 97 12.46 7.41 -11.05
CA ASN A 97 12.95 8.01 -12.29
C ASN A 97 14.48 7.92 -12.48
N GLN A 98 15.26 7.63 -11.43
CA GLN A 98 16.72 7.46 -11.54
C GLN A 98 17.14 6.08 -12.06
N HIS A 99 16.24 5.11 -12.11
CA HIS A 99 16.56 3.76 -12.56
C HIS A 99 15.74 3.39 -13.81
N PRO A 100 16.36 2.98 -14.93
CA PRO A 100 15.65 2.69 -16.19
C PRO A 100 14.48 1.71 -16.04
N LEU A 101 14.65 0.66 -15.23
CA LEU A 101 13.59 -0.31 -14.93
C LEU A 101 12.47 0.29 -14.07
N LEU A 102 12.79 1.16 -13.11
CA LEU A 102 11.78 1.67 -12.17
C LEU A 102 10.97 2.83 -12.74
N LYS A 103 11.50 3.52 -13.75
CA LYS A 103 10.87 4.66 -14.41
C LYS A 103 9.45 4.36 -14.90
N GLU A 104 9.19 3.15 -15.38
CA GLU A 104 7.86 2.75 -15.87
C GLU A 104 6.79 2.72 -14.75
N PHE A 105 7.19 2.62 -13.47
CA PHE A 105 6.28 2.59 -12.33
C PHE A 105 6.15 3.94 -11.61
N ALA A 106 6.93 4.95 -12.01
CA ALA A 106 7.07 6.22 -11.29
C ALA A 106 5.71 6.91 -11.09
N PHE A 107 4.87 6.95 -12.12
CA PHE A 107 3.52 7.52 -12.04
C PHE A 107 2.59 6.76 -11.08
N LEU A 108 2.63 5.42 -11.10
CA LEU A 108 1.83 4.60 -10.17
C LEU A 108 2.27 4.85 -8.72
N VAL A 109 3.58 4.98 -8.53
CA VAL A 109 4.19 5.27 -7.24
C VAL A 109 3.81 6.67 -6.76
N ARG A 110 3.81 7.70 -7.61
CA ARG A 110 3.38 9.05 -7.23
C ARG A 110 1.94 9.07 -6.75
N THR A 111 1.06 8.39 -7.49
CA THR A 111 -0.40 8.47 -7.30
C THR A 111 -0.96 7.53 -6.23
N HIS A 112 -0.11 6.73 -5.57
CA HIS A 112 -0.60 5.69 -4.64
C HIS A 112 -1.31 6.21 -3.38
N GLN A 113 -1.24 7.51 -3.07
CA GLN A 113 -1.97 8.16 -1.97
C GLN A 113 -3.21 8.96 -2.43
N GLU A 114 -3.48 8.98 -3.74
CA GLU A 114 -4.63 9.66 -4.31
C GLU A 114 -5.95 8.99 -3.92
N ARG A 115 -7.05 9.74 -3.96
CA ARG A 115 -8.39 9.25 -3.56
C ARG A 115 -9.41 9.63 -4.60
N LEU A 116 -10.39 8.76 -4.88
CA LEU A 116 -11.32 9.00 -6.00
C LEU A 116 -12.10 10.32 -5.90
N ASN A 117 -12.37 10.80 -4.69
CA ASN A 117 -13.02 12.07 -4.41
C ASN A 117 -12.09 13.30 -4.47
N GLY A 118 -10.79 13.13 -4.73
CA GLY A 118 -9.82 14.21 -4.84
C GLY A 118 -9.29 14.72 -3.51
N THR A 119 -9.55 14.05 -2.39
CA THR A 119 -8.97 14.42 -1.07
C THR A 119 -7.59 13.79 -0.83
N GLY A 120 -7.08 13.04 -1.80
CA GLY A 120 -5.74 12.46 -1.79
C GLY A 120 -4.64 13.47 -2.08
N TYR A 121 -3.42 12.96 -2.22
CA TYR A 121 -2.22 13.74 -2.49
C TYR A 121 -1.24 12.87 -3.31
N PRO A 122 -0.26 13.48 -4.03
CA PRO A 122 0.11 14.90 -4.04
C PRO A 122 -0.70 15.81 -4.98
N ASP A 123 -1.35 15.26 -6.01
CA ASP A 123 -1.92 16.02 -7.12
C ASP A 123 -3.44 16.25 -7.00
N GLY A 124 -4.12 15.55 -6.08
CA GLY A 124 -5.56 15.68 -5.86
C GLY A 124 -6.38 15.09 -7.02
N LEU A 125 -5.89 13.98 -7.59
CA LEU A 125 -6.53 13.29 -8.72
C LEU A 125 -7.92 12.77 -8.34
N ARG A 126 -8.80 12.65 -9.34
CA ARG A 126 -10.19 12.22 -9.17
C ARG A 126 -10.57 11.12 -10.13
N GLY A 127 -11.41 10.21 -9.66
CA GLY A 127 -12.02 9.15 -10.47
C GLY A 127 -11.01 8.40 -11.34
N GLU A 128 -11.30 8.34 -12.63
CA GLU A 128 -10.53 7.59 -13.65
C GLU A 128 -9.08 8.06 -13.84
N LYS A 129 -8.71 9.24 -13.31
CA LYS A 129 -7.31 9.70 -13.32
C LYS A 129 -6.41 8.85 -12.41
N ILE A 130 -6.99 8.08 -11.49
CA ILE A 130 -6.26 7.18 -10.60
C ILE A 130 -6.26 5.78 -11.24
N PRO A 131 -5.09 5.26 -11.66
CA PRO A 131 -5.01 3.97 -12.35
C PRO A 131 -5.66 2.85 -11.53
N TYR A 132 -6.38 1.95 -12.21
CA TYR A 132 -7.04 0.82 -11.55
C TYR A 132 -6.08 0.01 -10.66
N ILE A 133 -4.84 -0.22 -11.12
CA ILE A 133 -3.85 -0.98 -10.34
C ILE A 133 -3.42 -0.26 -9.05
N VAL A 134 -3.46 1.08 -9.04
CA VAL A 134 -3.22 1.89 -7.84
C VAL A 134 -4.38 1.72 -6.86
N GLN A 135 -5.62 1.70 -7.34
CA GLN A 135 -6.80 1.47 -6.49
C GLN A 135 -6.77 0.08 -5.85
N VAL A 136 -6.37 -0.95 -6.61
CA VAL A 136 -6.14 -2.32 -6.11
C VAL A 136 -5.07 -2.31 -5.00
N PHE A 137 -3.92 -1.69 -5.27
CA PHE A 137 -2.83 -1.57 -4.30
C PHE A 137 -3.28 -0.87 -3.01
N GLN A 138 -4.03 0.23 -3.13
CA GLN A 138 -4.50 1.02 -2.00
C GLN A 138 -5.39 0.23 -1.03
N LEU A 139 -6.16 -0.74 -1.53
CA LEU A 139 -6.99 -1.61 -0.68
C LEU A 139 -6.13 -2.53 0.17
N VAL A 140 -5.17 -3.19 -0.48
CA VAL A 140 -4.21 -4.08 0.19
C VAL A 140 -3.38 -3.29 1.21
N ASN A 141 -2.87 -2.13 0.80
CA ASN A 141 -2.03 -1.24 1.60
C ASN A 141 -2.75 -0.72 2.86
N ALA A 142 -4.05 -0.38 2.75
CA ALA A 142 -4.85 0.06 3.87
C ALA A 142 -5.19 -1.09 4.84
N ALA A 143 -5.58 -2.25 4.29
CA ALA A 143 -5.87 -3.42 5.12
C ALA A 143 -4.65 -3.89 5.91
N ASP A 144 -3.46 -3.97 5.29
CA ASP A 144 -2.22 -4.31 6.01
C ASP A 144 -1.93 -3.32 7.14
N ALA A 145 -2.10 -2.01 6.91
CA ALA A 145 -1.84 -0.99 7.93
C ALA A 145 -2.80 -1.12 9.13
N ILE A 146 -4.09 -1.37 8.87
CA ILE A 146 -5.11 -1.54 9.91
C ILE A 146 -4.87 -2.84 10.71
N ILE A 147 -4.62 -3.95 10.02
CA ILE A 147 -4.44 -5.27 10.63
C ILE A 147 -3.14 -5.31 11.43
N SER A 148 -2.02 -4.85 10.84
CA SER A 148 -0.71 -4.88 11.49
C SER A 148 -0.68 -4.03 12.77
N LYS A 149 -1.25 -2.82 12.75
CA LYS A 149 -1.31 -1.93 13.92
C LYS A 149 -2.02 -2.59 15.11
N ARG A 150 -3.00 -3.47 14.86
CA ARG A 150 -3.72 -4.18 15.91
C ARG A 150 -2.93 -5.36 16.47
N LEU A 151 -2.27 -6.14 15.63
CA LEU A 151 -1.40 -7.24 16.07
C LEU A 151 -0.29 -6.75 17.01
N TYR A 152 0.23 -5.54 16.79
CA TYR A 152 1.21 -4.92 17.69
C TYR A 152 0.60 -4.36 18.98
N ARG A 153 -0.65 -3.87 18.97
CA ARG A 153 -1.30 -3.26 20.15
C ARG A 153 -1.92 -4.29 21.11
N ASN A 154 -2.33 -5.45 20.62
CA ASN A 154 -3.14 -6.40 21.37
C ASN A 154 -2.54 -7.82 21.35
N ARG A 155 -1.35 -7.99 21.93
CA ARG A 155 -0.77 -9.32 22.19
C ARG A 155 -1.50 -10.13 23.27
N SER A 156 -2.42 -9.49 24.00
CA SER A 156 -3.17 -10.07 25.13
C SER A 156 -4.58 -10.58 24.76
N ASP A 157 -5.03 -10.41 23.51
CA ASP A 157 -6.29 -11.02 23.07
C ASP A 157 -6.09 -12.54 22.87
N PRO A 158 -7.04 -13.40 23.28
CA PRO A 158 -6.95 -14.85 23.08
C PRO A 158 -6.77 -15.21 21.60
N PRO A 159 -5.95 -16.22 21.26
CA PRO A 159 -5.87 -16.74 19.90
C PRO A 159 -7.27 -17.16 19.42
N GLY A 160 -7.71 -16.64 18.27
CA GLY A 160 -8.96 -17.09 17.61
C GLY A 160 -10.19 -16.19 17.78
N ILE A 161 -10.17 -15.17 18.66
CA ILE A 161 -11.32 -14.25 18.81
C ILE A 161 -10.91 -12.84 18.39
N ARG A 162 -10.96 -12.60 17.08
CA ARG A 162 -11.32 -11.34 16.42
C ARG A 162 -10.91 -11.47 14.94
N PRO A 163 -11.85 -11.45 13.99
CA PRO A 163 -11.50 -11.44 12.58
C PRO A 163 -10.90 -10.07 12.25
N TYR A 164 -9.60 -9.88 12.45
CA TYR A 164 -8.91 -8.58 12.31
C TYR A 164 -9.16 -7.91 10.95
N TRP A 165 -9.40 -8.73 9.92
CA TRP A 165 -9.81 -8.27 8.59
C TRP A 165 -11.20 -7.62 8.55
N LYS A 166 -12.15 -7.98 9.43
CA LYS A 166 -13.45 -7.29 9.53
C LYS A 166 -13.32 -5.84 9.99
N GLN A 167 -12.28 -5.52 10.76
CA GLN A 167 -11.98 -4.12 11.08
C GLN A 167 -11.50 -3.37 9.84
N ALA A 168 -10.64 -4.00 9.02
CA ALA A 168 -10.25 -3.42 7.73
C ALA A 168 -11.48 -3.17 6.84
N VAL A 169 -12.43 -4.12 6.77
CA VAL A 169 -13.72 -3.93 6.10
C VAL A 169 -14.47 -2.73 6.66
N ALA A 170 -14.61 -2.63 7.98
CA ALA A 170 -15.35 -1.54 8.62
C ALA A 170 -14.73 -0.16 8.37
N GLU A 171 -13.40 -0.03 8.47
CA GLU A 171 -12.71 1.25 8.21
C GLU A 171 -12.75 1.61 6.72
N ILE A 172 -12.49 0.65 5.82
CA ILE A 172 -12.57 0.89 4.37
C ILE A 172 -14.00 1.26 3.96
N THR A 173 -15.03 0.67 4.59
CA THR A 173 -16.43 1.03 4.33
C THR A 173 -16.74 2.50 4.63
N LYS A 174 -16.07 3.11 5.63
CA LYS A 174 -16.22 4.55 5.88
C LYS A 174 -15.66 5.39 4.72
N GLU A 175 -14.58 4.93 4.09
CA GLU A 175 -13.96 5.60 2.95
C GLU A 175 -14.85 5.52 1.69
N ILE A 176 -15.62 4.43 1.52
CA ILE A 176 -16.64 4.32 0.46
C ILE A 176 -17.72 5.40 0.60
N LYS A 177 -18.23 5.61 1.83
CA LYS A 177 -19.32 6.57 2.09
C LYS A 177 -18.97 8.01 1.71
N VAL A 178 -17.69 8.37 1.75
CA VAL A 178 -17.20 9.71 1.37
C VAL A 178 -16.67 9.76 -0.06
N GLY A 179 -16.88 8.71 -0.86
CA GLY A 179 -16.47 8.62 -2.26
C GLY A 179 -14.96 8.48 -2.47
N ALA A 180 -14.18 8.13 -1.44
CA ALA A 180 -12.72 8.04 -1.57
C ALA A 180 -12.26 6.76 -2.27
N ARG A 181 -13.15 5.76 -2.44
CA ARG A 181 -12.87 4.46 -3.05
C ARG A 181 -14.01 3.97 -3.93
N ASP A 182 -13.66 3.13 -4.89
CA ASP A 182 -14.59 2.43 -5.76
C ASP A 182 -15.38 1.37 -4.94
N PRO A 183 -16.72 1.47 -4.87
CA PRO A 183 -17.54 0.52 -4.12
C PRO A 183 -17.46 -0.92 -4.63
N GLU A 184 -17.43 -1.13 -5.95
CA GLU A 184 -17.42 -2.46 -6.58
C GLU A 184 -16.10 -3.18 -6.30
N LEU A 185 -14.97 -2.47 -6.44
CA LEU A 185 -13.66 -3.00 -6.12
C LEU A 185 -13.51 -3.30 -4.62
N CYS A 186 -14.08 -2.46 -3.75
CA CYS A 186 -14.11 -2.74 -2.32
C CYS A 186 -14.90 -4.01 -1.99
N GLU A 187 -16.05 -4.22 -2.61
CA GLU A 187 -16.85 -5.43 -2.42
C GLU A 187 -16.07 -6.69 -2.82
N LYS A 188 -15.44 -6.66 -4.00
CA LYS A 188 -14.52 -7.71 -4.46
C LYS A 188 -13.42 -8.00 -3.43
N PHE A 189 -12.80 -6.95 -2.90
CA PHE A 189 -11.76 -7.07 -1.88
C PHE A 189 -12.28 -7.63 -0.55
N PHE A 190 -13.48 -7.27 -0.12
CA PHE A 190 -14.07 -7.77 1.13
C PHE A 190 -14.37 -9.27 1.04
N ARG A 191 -14.92 -9.74 -0.09
CA ARG A 191 -15.10 -11.17 -0.36
C ARG A 191 -13.76 -11.91 -0.37
N PHE A 192 -12.75 -11.31 -1.01
CA PHE A 192 -11.39 -11.84 -0.99
C PHE A 192 -10.83 -11.96 0.44
N LEU A 193 -10.93 -10.92 1.27
CA LEU A 193 -10.46 -10.94 2.65
C LEU A 193 -11.16 -12.02 3.48
N GLU A 194 -12.47 -12.18 3.31
CA GLU A 194 -13.21 -13.23 3.98
C GLU A 194 -12.67 -14.62 3.65
N LEU A 195 -12.46 -14.92 2.37
CA LEU A 195 -11.88 -16.19 1.92
C LEU A 195 -10.44 -16.36 2.40
N TYR A 196 -9.59 -15.34 2.21
CA TYR A 196 -8.17 -15.35 2.55
C TYR A 196 -7.91 -15.65 4.03
N TYR A 197 -8.79 -15.18 4.92
CA TYR A 197 -8.64 -15.38 6.36
C TYR A 197 -9.53 -16.50 6.95
N ARG A 198 -10.55 -17.00 6.24
CA ARG A 198 -11.39 -18.12 6.71
C ARG A 198 -11.02 -19.47 6.12
N GLY A 199 -10.56 -19.52 4.87
CA GLY A 199 -10.07 -20.72 4.23
C GLY A 199 -8.59 -20.58 4.01
N GLY A 200 -7.77 -21.27 4.82
CA GLY A 200 -6.32 -21.31 4.63
C GLY A 200 -6.00 -21.65 3.18
N GLY A 201 -5.39 -20.69 2.47
CA GLY A 201 -4.86 -20.89 1.13
C GLY A 201 -3.62 -21.77 1.12
#